data_AF-A0A941W1T8-F1
#
_entry.id   AF-A0A941W1T8-F1
#
_cell.length_a   1.000
_cell.length_b   1.000
_cell.length_c   1.000
_cell.angle_alpha   90.00
_cell.angle_beta   90.00
_cell.angle_gamma   90.00
#
_symmetry.space_group_name_H-M   'P 1'
#
loop_
_entity.id
_entity.type
_entity.pdbx_description
1 polymer ?
#
loop_
_entity_poly.entity_id
_entity_poly.type
_entity_poly.pdbx_seq_one_letter_code
_entity_poly.pdbx_strand_id
1 'polypeptide(L)' 'GETVLRTVIPRNVRLAEAPSFGKPVLLYDVQSVGAKSYLSAAQELLKRLDAISAGGQG' A
#
# COMPACT_ATOMS: atom_id res chain seq x y z
N GLY A 1 -9.18 -2.98 -17.70
CA GLY A 1 -9.34 -3.47 -16.31
C GLY A 1 -8.03 -3.59 -15.56
N GLU A 2 -7.07 -2.69 -15.77
CA GLU A 2 -5.71 -2.79 -15.18
C GLU A 2 -5.38 -1.64 -14.22
N THR A 3 -6.31 -0.70 -14.06
CA THR A 3 -6.16 0.50 -13.23
C THR A 3 -6.24 0.20 -11.73
N VAL A 4 -6.73 -0.98 -11.35
CA VAL A 4 -6.90 -1.41 -9.95
C VAL A 4 -5.71 -2.24 -9.48
N LEU A 5 -5.26 -2.00 -8.25
CA LEU A 5 -4.29 -2.85 -7.56
C LEU A 5 -4.94 -4.20 -7.20
N ARG A 6 -4.13 -5.27 -7.18
CA ARG A 6 -4.56 -6.59 -6.72
C ARG A 6 -4.48 -6.69 -5.20
N THR A 7 -3.56 -5.93 -4.59
CA THR A 7 -3.43 -5.84 -3.14
C THR A 7 -4.69 -5.22 -2.55
N VAL A 8 -5.36 -5.99 -1.67
CA VAL A 8 -6.55 -5.54 -0.95
C VAL A 8 -6.13 -4.90 0.37
N ILE A 9 -6.69 -3.73 0.68
CA ILE A 9 -6.59 -3.10 2.00
C ILE A 9 -7.85 -3.47 2.79
N PRO A 10 -7.78 -4.39 3.78
CA PRO A 10 -8.94 -4.78 4.55
C PRO A 10 -9.32 -3.69 5.54
N ARG A 11 -10.58 -3.71 6.01
CA ARG A 11 -11.01 -2.87 7.13
C ARG A 11 -10.15 -3.21 8.36
N ASN A 12 -9.49 -2.21 8.93
CA ASN A 12 -8.56 -2.39 10.03
C ASN A 12 -8.70 -1.28 11.07
N VAL A 13 -8.87 -1.65 12.35
CA VAL A 13 -9.06 -0.70 13.45
C VAL A 13 -7.83 0.19 13.66
N ARG A 14 -6.62 -0.37 13.64
CA ARG A 14 -5.37 0.41 13.79
C ARG A 14 -5.21 1.45 12.69
N LEU A 15 -5.63 1.12 11.47
CA LEU A 15 -5.61 2.04 10.34
C LEU A 15 -6.61 3.19 10.51
N ALA A 16 -7.75 2.93 11.13
CA ALA A 16 -8.75 3.95 11.46
C ALA A 16 -8.35 4.82 12.67
N GLU A 17 -7.61 4.26 13.64
CA GLU A 17 -7.12 4.98 14.82
C GLU A 17 -5.92 5.87 14.51
N ALA A 18 -5.00 5.43 13.64
CA ALA A 18 -3.75 6.13 13.34
C ALA A 18 -3.90 7.65 13.05
N PRO A 19 -4.90 8.12 12.26
CA PRO A 19 -5.17 9.55 12.05
C PRO A 19 -5.44 10.32 13.34
N SER A 20 -6.19 9.75 14.29
CA SER A 20 -6.49 10.39 15.58
C SER A 20 -5.25 10.60 16.44
N PHE A 21 -4.22 9.76 16.26
CA PHE A 21 -2.92 9.91 16.92
C PHE A 21 -1.93 10.78 16.13
N GLY A 22 -2.34 11.34 14.98
CA GLY A 22 -1.50 12.16 14.12
C GLY A 22 -0.30 11.39 13.53
N LYS A 23 -0.38 10.06 13.46
CA LYS A 23 0.70 9.19 12.99
C LYS A 23 0.25 8.41 11.76
N PRO A 24 1.10 8.25 10.73
CA PRO A 24 0.89 7.25 9.69
C PRO A 24 0.77 5.84 10.28
N VAL A 25 0.01 4.95 9.65
CA VAL A 25 -0.19 3.57 10.17
C VAL A 25 1.13 2.81 10.37
N LEU A 26 2.14 3.08 9.54
CA LEU A 26 3.48 2.52 9.68
C LEU A 26 4.19 2.93 10.98
N LEU A 27 3.97 4.16 11.44
CA LEU A 27 4.55 4.68 12.69
C LEU A 27 3.64 4.45 13.91
N TYR A 28 2.35 4.22 13.67
CA TYR A 28 1.39 3.89 14.72
C TYR A 28 1.49 2.42 15.14
N ASP A 29 1.42 1.49 14.19
CA ASP A 29 1.58 0.05 14.41
C ASP A 29 2.04 -0.66 13.13
N VAL A 30 3.35 -0.82 12.99
CA VAL A 30 3.99 -1.49 11.84
C VAL A 30 3.62 -2.98 11.73
N GLN A 31 3.22 -3.62 12.83
CA GLN A 31 2.86 -5.04 12.83
C GLN A 31 1.39 -5.28 12.46
N SER A 32 0.57 -4.23 12.44
CA SER A 32 -0.83 -4.30 12.06
C SER A 32 -1.03 -4.84 10.65
N VAL A 33 -2.17 -5.51 10.42
CA VAL A 33 -2.58 -5.97 9.08
C VAL A 33 -2.68 -4.79 8.11
N GLY A 34 -3.19 -3.64 8.57
CA GLY A 34 -3.29 -2.43 7.76
C GLY A 34 -1.93 -1.92 7.27
N ALA A 35 -0.93 -1.84 8.16
CA ALA A 35 0.43 -1.44 7.79
C ALA A 35 1.04 -2.40 6.76
N LYS A 36 0.92 -3.72 7.01
CA LYS A 36 1.42 -4.76 6.09
C LYS A 36 0.76 -4.69 4.72
N SER A 37 -0.56 -4.50 4.66
CA SER A 37 -1.29 -4.34 3.39
C SER A 37 -0.84 -3.11 2.60
N TYR A 38 -0.56 -1.99 3.26
CA TYR A 38 -0.01 -0.80 2.59
C TYR A 38 1.40 -1.02 2.04
N LEU A 39 2.26 -1.76 2.76
CA LEU A 39 3.58 -2.12 2.25
C LEU A 39 3.47 -3.01 1.01
N SER A 40 2.57 -4.01 1.01
CA SER A 40 2.32 -4.84 -0.17
C SER A 40 1.79 -4.03 -1.35
N ALA A 41 0.89 -3.08 -1.11
CA ALA A 41 0.35 -2.23 -2.16
C ALA A 41 1.43 -1.32 -2.77
N ALA A 42 2.32 -0.77 -1.93
CA ALA A 42 3.46 0.01 -2.39
C ALA A 42 4.42 -0.84 -3.24
N GLN A 43 4.72 -2.07 -2.82
CA GLN A 43 5.56 -3.00 -3.60
C GLN A 43 4.92 -3.34 -4.95
N GLU A 44 3.60 -3.57 -4.98
CA GLU A 44 2.88 -3.82 -6.24
C GLU A 44 2.94 -2.61 -7.17
N LEU A 45 2.74 -1.40 -6.63
CA LEU A 45 2.80 -0.17 -7.40
C LEU A 45 4.18 0.03 -8.03
N LEU A 46 5.26 -0.15 -7.26
CA LEU A 46 6.63 -0.06 -7.77
C LEU A 46 6.88 -1.03 -8.93
N LYS A 47 6.47 -2.29 -8.78
CA LYS A 47 6.60 -3.30 -9.86
C LYS A 47 5.86 -2.89 -11.14
N ARG A 48 4.68 -2.28 -11.01
CA ARG A 48 3.91 -1.78 -12.17
C ARG A 48 4.61 -0.59 -12.81
N LEU A 49 5.15 0.34 -12.02
CA LEU A 49 5.90 1.50 -12.53
C LEU A 49 7.18 1.07 -13.25
N ASP A 50 7.90 0.09 -12.71
CA ASP A 50 9.09 -0.49 -13.35
C ASP A 50 8.73 -1.15 -14.67
N ALA A 51 7.63 -1.93 -14.71
CA ALA A 51 7.15 -2.57 -15.94
C ALA A 51 6.73 -1.54 -17.01
N ILE A 52 6.07 -0.45 -16.62
CA ILE A 52 5.72 0.65 -17.53
C ILE A 52 6.99 1.31 -18.08
N SER A 53 7.96 1.60 -17.21
CA SER A 53 9.22 2.26 -17.60
C SER A 53 10.09 1.37 -18.51
N ALA A 54 10.08 0.05 -18.29
CA ALA A 54 10.77 -0.91 -19.13
C ALA A 54 10.11 -1.11 -20.52
N GLY A 55 8.79 -0.88 -20.61
CA GLY A 55 8.02 -1.01 -21.86
C GLY A 55 8.07 0.21 -22.79
N GLY A 56 8.74 1.30 -22.40
CA GLY A 56 8.88 2.53 -23.20
C GLY A 56 10.05 2.57 -24.18
N GLN A 57 10.81 1.48 -24.31
CA GLN A 57 11.83 1.31 -25.35
C GLN A 57 11.39 0.23 -26.33
N GLY A 58 10.49 0.59 -27.24
CA GLY A 58 10.03 -0.23 -28.35
C GLY A 58 9.55 0.67 -29.47
#